data_AF-A0A2U0HW14-F1
#
_entry.id   AF-A0A2U0HW14-F1
#
_cell.length_a   1.000
_cell.length_b   1.000
_cell.length_c   1.000
_cell.angle_alpha   90.00
_cell.angle_beta   90.00
_cell.angle_gamma   90.00
#
_symmetry.space_group_name_H-M   'P 1'
#
loop_
_entity.id
_entity.type
_entity.pdbx_description
1 polymer ?
#
loop_
_entity_poly.entity_id
_entity_poly.type
_entity_poly.pdbx_seq_one_letter_code
_entity_poly.pdbx_strand_id
1 'polypeptide(L)'
;MNLRPYWQYYKDLFPFIAGFAIVGSFATNLFWGFVIFCTMALFFGFLGFHVFKKKEYYFYYNLGLTKWKLFMASFVLNLLVGVPLYTILLTFFYFFFGGFTST
;
A
#
# COMPACT_ATOMS: atom_id res chain seq x y z
N MET A 1 -15.38 15.08 -7.79
CA MET A 1 -13.92 14.92 -7.91
C MET A 1 -13.64 13.74 -8.84
N ASN A 2 -12.77 13.88 -9.83
CA ASN A 2 -12.50 12.77 -10.74
C ASN A 2 -11.55 11.78 -10.05
N LEU A 3 -12.04 10.60 -9.64
CA LEU A 3 -11.29 9.60 -8.87
C LEU A 3 -10.29 8.81 -9.71
N ARG A 4 -10.49 8.79 -11.04
CA ARG A 4 -9.72 7.98 -11.99
C ARG A 4 -8.20 8.21 -11.93
N PRO A 5 -7.66 9.45 -11.85
CA PRO A 5 -6.22 9.67 -11.80
C PRO A 5 -5.59 9.12 -10.50
N TYR A 6 -6.29 9.25 -9.37
CA TYR A 6 -5.80 8.72 -8.09
C TYR A 6 -5.74 7.20 -8.08
N TRP A 7 -6.78 6.55 -8.63
CA TRP A 7 -6.80 5.10 -8.78
C TRP A 7 -5.70 4.60 -9.72
N GLN A 8 -5.46 5.32 -10.82
CA GLN A 8 -4.37 4.98 -11.74
C GLN A 8 -3.02 5.08 -11.06
N TYR A 9 -2.75 6.19 -10.38
CA TYR A 9 -1.51 6.40 -9.62
C TYR A 9 -1.30 5.30 -8.56
N TYR A 10 -2.35 4.94 -7.82
CA TYR A 10 -2.26 3.87 -6.81
C TYR A 10 -1.91 2.51 -7.44
N LYS A 11 -2.53 2.16 -8.58
CA LYS A 11 -2.19 0.92 -9.31
C LYS A 11 -0.74 0.89 -9.76
N ASP A 12 -0.18 2.03 -10.17
CA ASP A 12 1.23 2.11 -10.55
C ASP A 12 2.17 2.04 -9.34
N LEU A 13 1.71 2.47 -8.16
CA LEU A 13 2.45 2.35 -6.90
C LEU A 13 2.44 0.92 -6.34
N PHE A 14 1.30 0.23 -6.47
CA PHE A 14 0.99 -1.00 -5.76
C PHE A 14 2.05 -2.11 -5.94
N PRO A 15 2.64 -2.37 -7.12
CA PRO A 15 3.69 -3.39 -7.27
C PRO A 15 4.90 -3.14 -6.38
N PHE A 16 5.31 -1.88 -6.21
CA PHE A 16 6.41 -1.51 -5.33
C PHE A 16 6.04 -1.68 -3.86
N ILE A 17 4.82 -1.30 -3.47
CA ILE A 17 4.29 -1.52 -2.13
C ILE A 17 4.27 -3.02 -1.82
N ALA A 18 3.65 -3.81 -2.69
CA ALA A 18 3.50 -5.25 -2.52
C ALA A 18 4.86 -5.94 -2.44
N GLY A 19 5.79 -5.62 -3.33
CA GLY A 19 7.15 -6.18 -3.30
C GLY A 19 7.86 -5.90 -1.97
N PHE A 20 7.83 -4.65 -1.50
CA PHE A 20 8.47 -4.30 -0.23
C PHE A 20 7.76 -4.94 0.98
N ALA A 21 6.44 -4.98 0.96
CA ALA A 21 5.64 -5.56 2.04
C ALA A 21 5.83 -7.08 2.13
N ILE A 22 5.91 -7.79 1.01
CA ILE A 22 6.20 -9.24 1.00
C ILE A 22 7.56 -9.50 1.65
N VAL A 23 8.60 -8.76 1.24
CA VAL A 23 9.94 -8.87 1.84
C VAL A 23 9.91 -8.55 3.33
N GLY A 24 9.24 -7.47 3.73
CA GLY A 24 9.10 -7.09 5.14
C GLY A 24 8.30 -8.08 5.99
N SER A 25 7.36 -8.80 5.37
CA SER A 25 6.53 -9.79 6.06
C SER A 25 7.31 -11.05 6.42
N PHE A 26 8.36 -11.41 5.68
CA PHE A 26 9.24 -12.53 6.06
C PHE A 26 10.02 -12.27 7.37
N ALA A 27 10.24 -11.00 7.71
CA ALA A 27 10.98 -10.62 8.91
C ALA A 27 10.08 -10.33 10.13
N THR A 28 8.75 -10.35 9.96
CA THR A 28 7.81 -9.88 10.99
C THR A 28 6.60 -10.80 11.15
N ASN A 29 5.79 -10.57 12.20
CA ASN A 29 4.52 -11.28 12.37
C ASN A 29 3.39 -10.62 11.56
N LEU A 30 2.23 -11.27 11.51
CA LEU A 30 1.11 -10.86 10.67
C LEU A 30 0.64 -9.41 10.91
N PHE A 31 0.56 -8.99 12.18
CA PHE A 31 0.16 -7.63 12.53
C PHE A 31 1.19 -6.60 12.09
N TRP A 32 2.48 -6.84 12.39
CA TRP A 32 3.55 -5.93 11.99
C TRP A 32 3.76 -5.88 10.48
N GLY A 33 3.54 -7.00 9.77
CA GLY A 33 3.53 -7.04 8.30
C GLY A 33 2.46 -6.11 7.71
N PHE A 34 1.26 -6.08 8.31
CA PHE A 34 0.21 -5.14 7.93
C PHE A 34 0.57 -3.68 8.22
N VAL A 35 1.14 -3.40 9.39
CA VAL A 35 1.60 -2.04 9.73
C VAL A 35 2.66 -1.55 8.73
N ILE A 36 3.63 -2.42 8.38
CA ILE A 36 4.66 -2.12 7.38
C ILE A 36 4.03 -1.90 6.00
N PHE A 37 3.09 -2.73 5.59
CA PHE A 37 2.36 -2.59 4.32
C PHE A 37 1.68 -1.22 4.21
N CYS A 38 1.02 -0.76 5.27
CA CYS A 38 0.30 0.51 5.28
C CYS A 38 1.23 1.75 5.33
N THR A 39 2.41 1.61 5.93
CA THR A 39 3.31 2.75 6.22
C THR A 39 4.58 2.71 5.36
N MET A 40 5.59 1.93 5.77
CA MET A 40 6.90 1.86 5.13
C MET A 40 6.80 1.42 3.68
N ALA A 41 6.03 0.38 3.38
CA ALA A 41 5.90 -0.10 2.01
C ALA A 41 5.25 0.94 1.08
N LEU A 42 4.29 1.72 1.57
CA LEU A 42 3.73 2.84 0.83
C LEU A 42 4.77 3.92 0.54
N PHE A 43 5.59 4.25 1.53
CA PHE A 43 6.69 5.21 1.36
C PHE A 43 7.72 4.71 0.32
N PHE A 44 8.11 3.45 0.39
CA PHE A 44 8.97 2.82 -0.61
C PHE A 44 8.30 2.76 -1.98
N GLY A 45 6.99 2.56 -2.05
CA GLY A 45 6.24 2.64 -3.31
C GLY A 45 6.30 4.03 -3.92
N PHE A 46 6.18 5.07 -3.09
CA PHE A 46 6.35 6.45 -3.53
C PHE A 46 7.78 6.73 -4.03
N LEU A 47 8.80 6.24 -3.32
CA LEU A 47 10.20 6.35 -3.77
C LEU A 47 10.44 5.59 -5.08
N GLY A 48 9.92 4.37 -5.21
CA GLY A 48 10.00 3.57 -6.43
C GLY A 48 9.38 4.29 -7.61
N PHE A 49 8.17 4.82 -7.44
CA PHE A 49 7.53 5.64 -8.47
C PHE A 49 8.36 6.89 -8.80
N HIS A 50 8.96 7.54 -7.79
CA HIS A 50 9.82 8.70 -8.02
C HIS A 50 11.08 8.39 -8.82
N VAL A 51 11.69 7.23 -8.61
CA VAL A 51 12.91 6.81 -9.31
C VAL A 51 12.59 6.31 -10.71
N PHE A 52 11.63 5.40 -10.85
CA PHE A 52 11.37 4.69 -12.11
C PHE A 52 10.35 5.39 -13.02
N LYS A 53 9.40 6.15 -12.45
CA LYS A 53 8.26 6.75 -13.16
C LYS A 53 8.17 8.27 -13.00
N LYS A 54 9.29 8.95 -12.73
CA LYS A 54 9.33 10.41 -12.48
C LYS A 54 8.58 11.25 -13.53
N LYS A 55 8.68 10.88 -14.81
CA LYS A 55 8.06 11.61 -15.93
C LYS A 55 6.52 11.54 -15.90
N GLU A 56 5.93 10.50 -15.31
CA GLU A 56 4.48 10.38 -15.21
C GLU A 56 3.88 11.44 -14.27
N TYR A 57 4.67 12.02 -13.35
CA TYR A 57 4.19 13.12 -12.50
C TYR A 57 3.71 14.34 -13.29
N TYR A 58 4.27 14.61 -14.47
CA TYR A 58 3.84 15.76 -15.29
C TYR A 58 2.38 15.65 -15.71
N PHE A 59 1.90 14.44 -16.00
CA PHE A 59 0.49 14.22 -16.31
C PHE A 59 -0.42 14.63 -15.15
N TYR A 60 -0.06 14.23 -13.92
CA TYR A 60 -0.83 14.57 -12.74
C TYR A 60 -0.73 16.07 -12.39
N TYR A 61 0.41 16.71 -12.62
CA TYR A 61 0.56 18.16 -12.43
C TYR A 61 -0.29 18.96 -13.41
N ASN A 62 -0.40 18.52 -14.66
CA ASN A 62 -1.27 19.16 -15.65
C ASN A 62 -2.76 19.07 -15.26
N LEU A 63 -3.13 18.07 -14.45
CA LEU A 63 -4.45 17.93 -13.85
C LEU A 63 -4.62 18.71 -12.53
N GLY A 64 -3.62 19.48 -12.10
CA GLY A 64 -3.63 20.24 -10.85
C GLY A 64 -3.41 19.41 -9.58
N LEU A 65 -2.92 18.18 -9.71
CA LEU A 65 -2.70 17.26 -8.59
C LEU A 65 -1.26 17.37 -8.07
N THR A 66 -1.07 17.76 -6.82
CA THR A 66 0.25 17.82 -6.19
C THR A 66 0.71 16.42 -5.72
N LYS A 67 2.02 16.23 -5.55
CA LYS A 67 2.60 14.99 -4.99
C LYS A 67 1.94 14.60 -3.66
N TRP A 68 1.69 15.60 -2.80
CA TRP A 68 1.06 15.39 -1.51
C TRP A 68 -0.38 14.88 -1.62
N LYS A 69 -1.17 15.45 -2.55
CA LYS A 69 -2.53 14.98 -2.82
C LYS A 69 -2.53 13.52 -3.31
N LEU A 70 -1.59 13.17 -4.19
CA LEU A 70 -1.43 11.80 -4.69
C LEU A 70 -1.01 10.83 -3.57
N PHE A 71 -0.06 11.24 -2.72
CA PHE A 71 0.40 10.44 -1.59
C PHE A 71 -0.72 10.19 -0.58
N MET A 72 -1.43 11.24 -0.16
CA MET A 72 -2.56 11.10 0.78
C MET A 72 -3.68 10.25 0.21
N ALA A 73 -4.05 10.43 -1.06
CA ALA A 73 -5.03 9.57 -1.72
C ALA A 73 -4.55 8.11 -1.77
N SER A 74 -3.27 7.88 -2.05
CA SER A 74 -2.67 6.54 -2.07
C SER A 74 -2.67 5.91 -0.68
N PHE A 75 -2.44 6.67 0.38
CA PHE A 75 -2.51 6.19 1.76
C PHE A 75 -3.91 5.69 2.11
N VAL A 76 -4.94 6.49 1.78
CA VAL A 76 -6.34 6.11 2.00
C VAL A 76 -6.71 4.87 1.17
N LEU A 77 -6.32 4.82 -0.10
CA LEU A 77 -6.56 3.66 -0.96
C LEU A 77 -5.82 2.41 -0.44
N ASN A 78 -4.60 2.58 0.07
CA ASN A 78 -3.81 1.49 0.61
C ASN A 78 -4.41 0.91 1.90
N LEU A 79 -4.98 1.76 2.76
CA LEU A 79 -5.74 1.30 3.92
C LEU A 79 -7.04 0.61 3.50
N LEU A 80 -7.75 1.17 2.52
CA LEU A 80 -9.01 0.61 2.03
C LEU A 80 -8.81 -0.78 1.41
N VAL A 81 -7.70 -1.01 0.71
CA VAL A 81 -7.32 -2.33 0.17
C VAL A 81 -6.69 -3.21 1.25
N GLY A 82 -5.86 -2.63 2.11
CA GLY A 82 -5.10 -3.34 3.13
C GLY A 82 -5.96 -3.94 4.23
N VAL A 83 -6.99 -3.22 4.71
CA VAL A 83 -7.84 -3.70 5.80
C VAL A 83 -8.59 -4.99 5.41
N PRO A 84 -9.31 -5.06 4.26
CA PRO A 84 -9.93 -6.30 3.80
C PRO A 84 -8.93 -7.44 3.59
N LEU A 85 -7.76 -7.13 3.01
CA LEU A 85 -6.71 -8.15 2.82
C LEU A 85 -6.23 -8.69 4.16
N TYR A 86 -5.97 -7.82 5.13
CA TYR A 86 -5.54 -8.20 6.47
C TYR A 86 -6.61 -9.04 7.18
N THR A 87 -7.88 -8.64 7.13
CA THR A 87 -8.96 -9.41 7.77
C THR A 87 -9.11 -10.79 7.16
N ILE A 88 -9.04 -10.90 5.83
CA ILE A 88 -9.08 -12.20 5.15
C ILE A 88 -7.90 -13.07 5.58
N LEU A 89 -6.69 -12.51 5.58
CA LEU A 89 -5.47 -13.25 5.90
C LEU A 89 -5.45 -13.68 7.38
N LEU A 90 -5.97 -12.83 8.27
CA LEU A 90 -6.16 -13.13 9.68
C LEU A 90 -7.19 -14.25 9.89
N THR A 91 -8.34 -14.21 9.21
CA THR A 91 -9.34 -15.28 9.26
C THR A 91 -8.75 -16.61 8.78
N PHE A 92 -8.01 -16.61 7.66
CA PHE A 92 -7.33 -17.81 7.19
C PHE A 92 -6.29 -18.31 8.20
N PHE A 93 -5.49 -17.41 8.77
CA PHE A 93 -4.51 -17.77 9.78
C PHE A 93 -5.18 -18.46 10.99
N TYR A 94 -6.25 -17.88 11.54
CA TYR A 94 -7.00 -18.50 12.64
C TYR A 94 -7.70 -19.80 12.25
N PHE A 95 -8.18 -19.92 11.02
CA PHE A 95 -8.81 -21.15 10.53
C PHE A 95 -7.83 -22.33 10.48
N PHE A 96 -6.60 -22.10 9.99
CA PHE A 96 -5.59 -23.16 9.86
C PHE A 96 -4.83 -23.43 11.15
N PHE A 97 -4.49 -22.39 11.90
CA PHE A 97 -3.61 -22.50 13.08
C PHE A 97 -4.36 -22.47 14.42
N GLY A 98 -5.67 -22.21 14.41
CA GLY A 98 -6.49 -22.11 15.63
C GLY A 98 -6.28 -20.81 16.40
N GLY A 99 -7.03 -20.62 17.49
CA GLY A 99 -6.90 -19.48 18.38
C GLY A 99 -5.66 -19.59 19.25
N PHE A 100 -4.51 -19.07 18.79
CA PHE A 100 -3.42 -18.76 19.72
C PHE A 100 -3.86 -17.55 20.55
N THR A 101 -4.15 -17.78 21.83
CA THR A 101 -4.16 -16.72 22.85
C THR A 101 -2.77 -16.11 22.89
N SER A 102 -2.54 -15.08 22.08
CA SER A 102 -1.39 -14.20 22.22
C SER A 102 -1.64 -13.32 23.44
N THR A 103 -1.11 -13.77 24.59
CA THR A 103 -0.74 -12.87 25.68
C THR A 103 0.20 -11.78 25.20
#